data_AF-A0A916C9Y9-F1
#
_entry.id   AF-A0A916C9Y9-F1
#
_cell.length_a   1.000
_cell.length_b   1.000
_cell.length_c   1.000
_cell.angle_alpha   90.00
_cell.angle_beta   90.00
_cell.angle_gamma   90.00
#
_symmetry.space_group_name_H-M   'P 1'
#
loop_
_entity.id
_entity.type
_entity.pdbx_description
1 polymer ?
#
loop_
_entity_poly.entity_id
_entity_poly.type
_entity_poly.pdbx_seq_one_letter_code
_entity_poly.pdbx_strand_id
1 'polypeptide(L)'
;MSTLIWTDKATVIDRLGFEDYRGTIDEVVKGAETPITIGVFGRWGSGKTSLMLMVEQDLKQVGARTIWFDAWKYEKEDTLWRSRRV
;
A
#
# COMPACT_ATOMS: atom_id res chain seq x y z
N MET A 1 8.78 34.67 -7.88
CA MET A 1 8.07 33.50 -8.44
C MET A 1 8.44 32.29 -7.60
N SER A 2 7.49 31.69 -6.88
CA SER A 2 7.74 30.48 -6.08
C SER A 2 7.78 29.25 -7.00
N THR A 3 8.90 28.56 -7.03
CA THR A 3 9.01 27.26 -7.71
C THR A 3 8.19 26.25 -6.91
N LEU A 4 7.17 25.67 -7.53
CA LEU A 4 6.39 24.60 -6.95
C LEU A 4 7.23 23.31 -6.97
N ILE A 5 7.83 22.96 -5.84
CA ILE A 5 8.58 21.71 -5.67
C ILE A 5 7.59 20.62 -5.25
N TRP A 6 7.43 19.60 -6.09
CA TRP A 6 6.65 18.42 -5.75
C TRP A 6 7.51 17.46 -4.92
N THR A 7 6.91 16.88 -3.89
CA THR A 7 7.55 15.84 -3.05
C THR A 7 7.41 14.47 -3.71
N ASP A 8 8.37 13.56 -3.47
CA ASP A 8 8.30 12.16 -3.92
C ASP A 8 7.44 11.26 -3.01
N LYS A 9 6.84 11.84 -1.96
CA LYS A 9 6.04 11.10 -1.00
C LYS A 9 4.86 10.42 -1.69
N ALA A 10 4.58 9.19 -1.25
CA ALA A 10 3.37 8.48 -1.65
C ALA A 10 2.14 9.32 -1.29
N THR A 11 1.13 9.28 -2.16
CA THR A 11 -0.06 10.13 -2.07
C THR A 11 -1.28 9.37 -2.56
N VAL A 12 -2.44 9.77 -2.05
CA VAL A 12 -3.75 9.27 -2.49
C VAL A 12 -4.33 10.06 -3.66
N ILE A 13 -3.71 11.19 -4.02
CA ILE A 13 -4.11 11.97 -5.20
C ILE A 13 -3.57 11.25 -6.43
N ASP A 14 -4.48 10.73 -7.25
CA ASP A 14 -4.09 10.04 -8.47
C ASP A 14 -3.66 11.03 -9.55
N ARG A 15 -2.36 11.03 -9.82
CA ARG A 15 -1.74 11.75 -10.94
C ARG A 15 -1.00 10.84 -11.91
N LEU A 16 -1.04 9.53 -11.64
CA LEU A 16 -0.35 8.52 -12.44
C LEU A 16 -1.33 7.67 -13.25
N GLY A 17 -2.65 7.88 -13.09
CA GLY A 17 -3.70 7.21 -13.85
C GLY A 17 -3.90 5.78 -13.34
N PHE A 18 -4.03 5.62 -12.03
CA PHE A 18 -4.23 4.34 -11.36
C PHE A 18 -5.68 3.93 -11.15
N GLU A 19 -6.63 4.71 -11.62
CA GLU A 19 -8.07 4.44 -11.50
C GLU A 19 -8.45 3.00 -11.89
N ASP A 20 -8.02 2.51 -13.06
CA ASP A 20 -8.33 1.15 -13.52
C ASP A 20 -7.72 0.06 -12.62
N TYR A 21 -6.47 0.24 -12.20
CA TYR A 21 -5.77 -0.71 -11.31
C TYR A 21 -6.43 -0.76 -9.94
N ARG A 22 -6.76 0.42 -9.40
CA ARG A 22 -7.46 0.58 -8.12
C ARG A 22 -8.82 -0.11 -8.16
N GLY A 23 -9.62 0.15 -9.19
CA GLY A 23 -10.94 -0.46 -9.37
C GLY A 23 -10.85 -1.98 -9.44
N THR A 24 -9.92 -2.51 -10.23
CA THR A 24 -9.71 -3.96 -10.36
C THR A 24 -9.33 -4.60 -9.03
N ILE A 25 -8.39 -4.00 -8.27
CA ILE A 25 -7.98 -4.54 -6.97
C ILE A 25 -9.16 -4.51 -5.99
N ASP A 26 -9.92 -3.42 -5.97
CA ASP A 26 -11.10 -3.28 -5.12
C ASP A 26 -12.16 -4.35 -5.39
N GLU A 27 -12.46 -4.64 -6.65
CA GLU A 27 -13.40 -5.68 -7.06
C GLU A 27 -12.91 -7.06 -6.61
N VAL A 28 -11.63 -7.38 -6.82
CA VAL A 28 -11.04 -8.66 -6.41
C VAL A 28 -11.09 -8.81 -4.89
N VAL A 29 -10.72 -7.79 -4.13
CA VAL A 29 -10.72 -7.83 -2.66
C VAL A 29 -12.13 -8.00 -2.09
N LYS A 30 -13.15 -7.39 -2.72
CA LYS A 30 -14.54 -7.46 -2.26
C LYS A 30 -15.25 -8.74 -2.69
N GLY A 31 -14.85 -9.36 -3.80
CA GLY A 31 -15.59 -10.47 -4.43
C GLY A 31 -14.92 -11.84 -4.34
N ALA A 32 -13.63 -11.93 -4.06
CA ALA A 32 -12.92 -13.22 -4.10
C ALA A 32 -13.13 -14.06 -2.83
N GLU A 33 -13.14 -15.39 -3.00
CA GLU A 33 -13.11 -16.32 -1.88
C GLU A 33 -11.76 -16.27 -1.16
N THR A 34 -11.77 -16.09 0.16
CA THR A 34 -10.56 -16.00 0.98
C THR A 34 -9.99 -17.37 1.35
N PRO A 35 -8.66 -17.51 1.51
CA PRO A 35 -7.64 -16.46 1.49
C PRO A 35 -7.12 -16.13 0.07
N ILE A 36 -6.85 -14.84 -0.18
CA ILE A 36 -6.24 -14.37 -1.42
C ILE A 36 -4.94 -13.61 -1.15
N THR A 37 -4.07 -13.55 -2.16
CA THR A 37 -2.83 -12.75 -2.13
C THR A 37 -2.69 -12.03 -3.46
N ILE A 38 -2.52 -10.70 -3.40
CA ILE A 38 -2.35 -9.83 -4.57
C ILE A 38 -0.93 -9.27 -4.56
N GLY A 39 -0.17 -9.52 -5.63
CA GLY A 39 1.16 -8.96 -5.82
C GLY A 39 1.12 -7.71 -6.70
N VAL A 40 1.66 -6.59 -6.21
CA VAL A 40 1.79 -5.34 -6.99
C VAL A 40 3.23 -5.18 -7.47
N PHE A 41 3.44 -5.30 -8.78
CA PHE A 41 4.75 -5.23 -9.43
C PHE A 41 4.92 -3.96 -10.27
N GLY A 42 6.15 -3.49 -10.41
CA GLY A 42 6.46 -2.29 -11.20
C GLY A 42 7.82 -1.69 -10.86
N ARG A 43 8.34 -0.86 -11.76
CA ARG A 43 9.65 -0.21 -11.62
C ARG A 43 9.74 0.65 -10.36
N TRP A 44 10.95 0.92 -9.87
CA TRP A 44 11.15 1.88 -8.78
C TRP A 44 10.62 3.26 -9.17
N GLY A 45 9.98 3.96 -8.23
CA GLY A 45 9.35 5.26 -8.48
C GLY A 45 8.06 5.21 -9.30
N SER A 46 7.56 4.03 -9.68
CA SER A 46 6.33 3.93 -10.49
C SER A 46 5.05 4.26 -9.72
N GLY A 47 5.10 4.52 -8.41
CA GLY A 47 3.91 4.87 -7.62
C GLY A 47 3.15 3.70 -6.98
N LYS A 48 3.75 2.50 -6.88
CA LYS A 48 3.11 1.32 -6.24
C LYS A 48 2.59 1.60 -4.83
N THR A 49 3.38 2.29 -4.01
CA THR A 49 2.98 2.67 -2.65
C THR A 49 1.77 3.60 -2.67
N SER A 50 1.72 4.56 -3.60
CA SER A 50 0.56 5.43 -3.81
C SER A 50 -0.69 4.64 -4.19
N LEU A 51 -0.58 3.71 -5.16
CA LEU A 51 -1.68 2.81 -5.53
C LEU A 51 -2.20 2.02 -4.32
N MET A 52 -1.31 1.42 -3.52
CA MET A 52 -1.69 0.68 -2.33
C MET A 52 -2.38 1.55 -1.27
N LEU A 53 -1.97 2.81 -1.11
CA LEU A 53 -2.65 3.76 -0.21
C LEU A 53 -4.05 4.15 -0.71
N MET A 54 -4.23 4.30 -2.03
CA MET A 54 -5.54 4.57 -2.62
C MET A 54 -6.50 3.40 -2.39
N VAL A 55 -6.05 2.16 -2.62
CA VAL A 55 -6.83 0.95 -2.32
C VAL A 55 -7.16 0.87 -0.83
N GLU A 56 -6.19 1.16 0.05
CA GLU A 56 -6.43 1.18 1.50
C GLU A 56 -7.54 2.18 1.88
N GLN A 57 -7.51 3.38 1.29
CA GLN A 57 -8.52 4.41 1.51
C GLN A 57 -9.92 3.92 1.11
N ASP A 58 -10.04 3.22 0.00
CA ASP A 58 -11.33 2.72 -0.50
C ASP A 58 -11.89 1.61 0.38
N LEU A 59 -11.02 0.68 0.77
CA LEU A 59 -11.39 -0.40 1.68
C LEU A 59 -11.84 0.17 3.03
N LYS A 60 -11.17 1.19 3.55
CA LYS A 60 -11.60 1.89 4.78
C LYS A 60 -12.96 2.57 4.62
N GLN A 61 -13.25 3.16 3.46
CA GLN A 61 -14.55 3.80 3.19
C GLN A 61 -15.72 2.82 3.23
N VAL A 62 -15.49 1.55 2.87
CA VAL A 62 -16.50 0.49 2.99
C VAL A 62 -16.45 -0.26 4.33
N GLY A 63 -15.69 0.25 5.31
CA GLY A 63 -15.63 -0.31 6.66
C GLY A 63 -14.69 -1.50 6.84
N ALA A 64 -13.85 -1.82 5.85
CA ALA A 64 -12.86 -2.87 5.97
C ALA A 64 -11.71 -2.45 6.91
N ARG A 65 -11.18 -3.43 7.65
CA ARG A 65 -9.98 -3.23 8.49
C ARG A 65 -8.73 -3.52 7.66
N THR A 66 -7.84 -2.55 7.55
CA THR A 66 -6.56 -2.67 6.86
C THR A 66 -5.41 -2.57 7.86
N ILE A 67 -4.31 -3.26 7.56
CA ILE A 67 -3.07 -3.18 8.32
C ILE A 67 -1.94 -2.90 7.35
N TRP A 68 -1.21 -1.81 7.60
CA TRP A 68 -0.01 -1.48 6.83
C TRP A 68 1.22 -2.08 7.50
N PHE A 69 2.00 -2.85 6.75
CA PHE A 69 3.24 -3.45 7.22
C PHE A 69 4.40 -3.10 6.29
N ASP A 70 5.41 -2.44 6.85
CA ASP A 70 6.66 -2.13 6.13
C ASP A 70 7.75 -3.11 6.57
N ALA A 71 8.06 -4.07 5.70
CA ALA A 71 9.04 -5.10 5.98
C ALA A 71 10.47 -4.54 6.19
N TRP A 72 10.83 -3.45 5.51
CA TRP A 72 12.19 -2.89 5.55
C TRP A 72 12.52 -2.21 6.87
N LYS A 73 11.50 -1.61 7.50
CA LYS A 73 11.64 -1.01 8.82
C LYS A 73 12.06 -2.04 9.87
N TYR A 74 11.65 -3.29 9.71
CA TYR A 74 11.80 -4.36 10.69
C TYR A 74 12.88 -5.39 10.33
N GLU A 75 13.52 -5.26 9.17
CA GLU A 75 14.63 -6.12 8.73
C GLU A 75 15.80 -6.12 9.73
N LYS A 76 16.01 -5.02 10.46
CA LYS A 76 17.08 -4.88 11.46
C LYS A 76 16.66 -5.23 12.89
N GLU A 77 15.38 -5.55 13.12
CA GLU A 77 14.81 -5.83 14.45
C GLU A 77 14.87 -7.33 14.82
N ASP A 78 15.75 -8.09 14.16
CA ASP A 78 16.07 -9.49 14.43
C ASP A 78 16.62 -9.75 15.86
N THR A 79 16.91 -8.69 16.61
CA THR A 79 17.43 -8.73 17.98
C THR A 79 16.37 -8.76 19.07
N LEU A 80 15.11 -8.36 18.81
CA LEU A 80 14.09 -8.23 19.87
C LEU A 80 13.18 -9.45 20.06
N TRP A 81 12.98 -10.28 19.03
CA TRP A 81 12.11 -11.47 19.16
C TRP A 81 12.82 -12.67 19.84
N ARG A 82 14.15 -12.64 19.93
CA ARG A 82 14.96 -13.70 20.58
C ARG A 82 15.13 -13.53 22.09
N SER A 83 14.86 -12.35 22.66
CA SER A 83 15.07 -12.07 24.09
C SER A 83 13.88 -12.37 25.00
N ARG A 84 12.73 -12.77 24.43
CA ARG A 84 11.57 -13.25 25.18
C ARG A 84 11.31 -14.74 24.94
N ARG A 85 12.28 -15.57 25.31
CA ARG A 85 12.00 -16.93 25.78
C ARG A 85 12.58 -17.08 27.19
N VAL A 86 11.67 -17.43 28.09
CA VAL A 86 11.81 -17.77 29.52
C VAL A 86 11.95 -16.57 30.46
#